data_AF-A0A544VQI9-F1
#
_entry.id   AF-A0A544VQI9-F1
#
_cell.length_a   1.000
_cell.length_b   1.000
_cell.length_c   1.000
_cell.angle_alpha   90.00
_cell.angle_beta   90.00
_cell.angle_gamma   90.00
#
_symmetry.space_group_name_H-M   'P 1'
#
loop_
_entity.id
_entity.type
_entity.pdbx_description
1 polymer ?
#
loop_
_entity_poly.entity_id
_entity_poly.type
_entity_poly.pdbx_seq_one_letter_code
_entity_poly.pdbx_strand_id
1 'polypeptide(L)' 'MRSQPVVRQKTVRRTVDLSPTAHRGLDGWQRAAADHLGLARVTGQDVLAALVDRLLADSELSDQIVQNIAERRS' A
#
# COMPACT_ATOMS: atom_id res chain seq x y z
N MET A 1 -19.11 10.34 -34.26
CA MET A 1 -18.20 10.25 -33.10
C MET A 1 -17.85 8.79 -32.86
N ARG A 2 -16.59 8.41 -32.96
CA ARG A 2 -16.16 7.03 -32.67
C ARG A 2 -16.00 6.89 -31.15
N SER A 3 -16.89 6.16 -30.50
CA SER A 3 -16.75 5.80 -29.09
C SER A 3 -15.52 4.89 -28.93
N GLN A 4 -14.47 5.40 -28.28
CA GLN A 4 -13.35 4.54 -27.90
C GLN A 4 -13.84 3.51 -26.87
N PRO A 5 -13.49 2.23 -27.01
CA PRO A 5 -13.80 1.25 -25.98
C PRO A 5 -13.03 1.61 -24.71
N VAL A 6 -13.75 1.77 -23.59
CA VAL A 6 -13.15 1.89 -22.26
C VAL A 6 -12.51 0.53 -21.96
N VAL A 7 -11.22 0.40 -22.23
CA VAL A 7 -10.45 -0.77 -21.84
C VAL A 7 -10.38 -0.76 -20.32
N ARG A 8 -11.23 -1.56 -19.68
CA ARG A 8 -11.19 -1.79 -18.23
C ARG A 8 -9.88 -2.48 -17.92
N GLN A 9 -8.86 -1.70 -17.55
CA GLN A 9 -7.56 -2.23 -17.14
C GLN A 9 -7.78 -3.22 -15.99
N LYS A 10 -7.29 -4.44 -16.17
CA LYS A 10 -7.39 -5.47 -15.13
C LYS A 10 -6.41 -5.12 -14.01
N THR A 11 -6.90 -5.01 -12.79
CA THR A 11 -6.07 -4.85 -11.60
C THR A 11 -5.13 -6.04 -11.45
N VAL A 12 -3.84 -5.79 -11.25
CA VAL A 12 -2.83 -6.81 -10.97
C VAL A 12 -2.63 -6.89 -9.46
N ARG A 13 -2.77 -8.09 -8.88
CA ARG A 13 -2.59 -8.31 -7.44
C ARG A 13 -1.12 -8.47 -7.10
N ARG A 14 -0.71 -7.90 -5.96
CA ARG A 14 0.59 -8.13 -5.31
C ARG A 14 0.32 -8.62 -3.89
N THR A 15 1.06 -9.66 -3.48
CA THR A 15 0.96 -10.28 -2.15
C THR A 15 2.25 -10.04 -1.40
N VAL A 16 2.16 -9.82 -0.08
CA VAL A 16 3.29 -9.63 0.81
C VAL A 16 3.14 -10.59 1.98
N ASP A 17 4.21 -11.31 2.30
CA ASP A 17 4.27 -12.15 3.47
C ASP A 17 4.63 -11.30 4.69
N LEU A 18 3.81 -11.40 5.74
CA LEU A 18 4.01 -10.70 7.00
C LEU A 18 4.31 -11.70 8.11
N SER A 19 5.23 -11.36 8.99
CA SER A 19 5.38 -12.11 10.24
C SER A 19 4.09 -11.96 11.08
N PRO A 20 3.77 -12.93 11.96
CA PRO A 20 2.59 -12.81 12.82
C PRO A 20 2.56 -11.52 13.65
N THR A 21 3.73 -11.03 14.07
CA THR A 21 3.87 -9.76 14.79
C THR A 21 3.55 -8.57 13.90
N ALA A 22 4.09 -8.53 12.68
CA ALA A 22 3.80 -7.45 11.74
C ALA A 22 2.32 -7.44 11.32
N HIS A 23 1.72 -8.60 11.12
CA HIS A 23 0.31 -8.72 10.80
C HIS A 23 -0.59 -8.14 11.90
N ARG A 24 -0.38 -8.52 13.17
CA ARG A 24 -1.14 -7.96 14.30
C ARG A 24 -0.89 -6.46 14.49
N GLY A 25 0.34 -6.00 14.26
CA GLY A 25 0.66 -4.57 14.29
C GLY A 25 -0.11 -3.78 13.25
N LEU A 26 -0.19 -4.31 12.02
CA LEU A 26 -0.97 -3.71 10.94
C LEU A 26 -2.46 -3.68 11.25
N ASP A 27 -3.04 -4.78 11.76
CA ASP A 27 -4.46 -4.83 12.14
C ASP A 27 -4.81 -3.76 13.19
N GLY A 28 -3.94 -3.59 14.19
CA GLY A 28 -4.12 -2.56 15.21
C GLY A 28 -4.07 -1.14 14.64
N TRP A 29 -3.07 -0.88 13.79
CA TRP A 29 -2.95 0.41 13.10
C TRP A 29 -4.16 0.71 12.20
N GLN A 30 -4.66 -0.28 11.47
CA GLN A 30 -5.82 -0.12 10.57
C GLN A 30 -7.09 0.26 11.33
N ARG A 31 -7.31 -0.33 12.51
CA ARG A 31 -8.44 0.04 13.37
C ARG A 31 -8.32 1.50 13.82
N ALA A 32 -7.17 1.88 14.36
CA ALA A 32 -6.94 3.25 14.79
C ALA A 32 -7.07 4.27 13.63
N ALA A 33 -6.59 3.91 12.43
CA ALA A 33 -6.75 4.74 11.23
C ALA A 33 -8.22 4.85 10.81
N ALA A 34 -8.99 3.76 10.86
CA ALA A 34 -10.42 3.78 10.56
C ALA A 34 -11.18 4.69 11.53
N ASP A 35 -10.89 4.58 12.82
CA ASP A 35 -11.47 5.43 13.86
C ASP A 35 -11.14 6.91 13.61
N HIS A 36 -9.88 7.22 13.29
CA HIS A 36 -9.44 8.58 12.98
C HIS A 36 -10.13 9.17 11.75
N LEU A 37 -10.37 8.35 10.73
CA LEU A 37 -11.02 8.77 9.48
C LEU A 37 -12.56 8.73 9.55
N GLY A 38 -13.15 8.23 10.64
CA GLY A 38 -14.59 8.01 10.75
C GLY A 38 -15.12 6.94 9.78
N LEU A 39 -14.27 5.98 9.39
CA LEU A 39 -14.61 4.91 8.46
C LEU A 39 -14.93 3.61 9.19
N ALA A 40 -15.79 2.78 8.60
CA ALA A 40 -16.08 1.45 9.16
C ALA A 40 -14.86 0.52 9.16
N ARG A 41 -13.94 0.68 8.20
CA ARG A 41 -12.66 -0.04 8.13
C ARG A 41 -11.68 0.65 7.20
N VAL A 42 -10.40 0.42 7.46
CA VAL A 42 -9.28 0.60 6.52
C VAL A 42 -8.76 -0.79 6.18
N THR A 43 -8.74 -1.15 4.89
CA THR A 43 -8.33 -2.49 4.45
C THR A 43 -6.84 -2.55 4.14
N GLY A 44 -6.27 -3.77 4.10
CA GLY A 44 -4.88 -3.96 3.63
C GLY A 44 -4.67 -3.43 2.21
N GLN A 45 -5.70 -3.51 1.36
CA GLN A 45 -5.63 -2.96 0.01
C GLN A 45 -5.53 -1.42 0.02
N ASP A 46 -6.31 -0.74 0.86
CA ASP A 46 -6.26 0.73 0.97
C ASP A 46 -4.88 1.20 1.42
N VAL A 47 -4.31 0.50 2.42
CA VAL A 47 -2.97 0.78 2.93
C VAL A 47 -1.92 0.57 1.86
N LEU A 48 -1.91 -0.59 1.20
CA LEU A 48 -0.91 -0.90 0.18
C LEU A 48 -1.02 0.02 -1.04
N ALA A 49 -2.24 0.35 -1.46
CA ALA A 49 -2.45 1.30 -2.56
C ALA A 49 -1.88 2.68 -2.21
N ALA A 50 -2.24 3.23 -1.03
CA ALA A 50 -1.74 4.53 -0.59
C ALA A 50 -0.20 4.55 -0.43
N LEU A 51 0.40 3.48 0.07
CA LEU A 51 1.85 3.36 0.19
C LEU A 51 2.54 3.29 -1.18
N VAL A 52 1.98 2.56 -2.15
CA VAL A 52 2.52 2.49 -3.51
C VAL A 52 2.38 3.84 -4.21
N ASP A 53 1.23 4.49 -4.10
CA ASP A 53 1.01 5.81 -4.70
C ASP A 53 2.02 6.83 -4.16
N ARG A 54 2.25 6.82 -2.83
CA ARG A 54 3.27 7.69 -2.22
C ARG A 54 4.68 7.33 -2.68
N LEU A 55 5.04 6.05 -2.70
CA LEU A 55 6.35 5.58 -3.15
C LEU A 55 6.67 6.04 -4.58
N LEU A 56 5.67 6.04 -5.47
CA LEU A 56 5.85 6.42 -6.88
C LEU A 56 5.85 7.93 -7.12
N ALA A 57 5.33 8.73 -6.17
CA ALA A 57 5.22 10.18 -6.29
C ALA A 57 6.28 10.95 -5.50
N ASP A 58 6.91 10.34 -4.50
CA ASP A 58 7.84 10.97 -3.55
C ASP A 58 9.27 10.39 -3.72
N SER A 59 10.16 11.16 -4.34
CA SER A 59 11.53 10.70 -4.63
C SER A 59 12.35 10.47 -3.36
N GLU A 60 12.14 11.26 -2.32
CA GLU A 60 12.87 11.10 -1.06
C GLU A 60 12.48 9.78 -0.38
N LEU A 61 11.18 9.49 -0.32
CA LEU A 61 10.68 8.22 0.18
C LEU A 61 11.22 7.04 -0.64
N SER A 62 11.25 7.18 -1.97
CA SER A 62 11.79 6.14 -2.87
C SER A 62 13.25 5.83 -2.53
N ASP A 63 14.09 6.85 -2.38
CA ASP A 63 15.51 6.68 -2.05
C ASP A 63 15.68 6.01 -0.67
N GLN A 64 14.89 6.43 0.33
CA GLN A 64 14.89 5.80 1.66
C GLN A 64 14.49 4.32 1.60
N ILE A 65 13.49 3.96 0.79
CA ILE A 65 13.05 2.57 0.62
C ILE A 65 14.14 1.74 -0.07
N VAL A 66 14.82 2.28 -1.09
CA VAL A 66 15.95 1.61 -1.76
C VAL A 66 17.07 1.32 -0.76
N GLN A 67 17.45 2.30 0.05
CA GLN A 67 18.48 2.14 1.07
C GLN A 67 18.10 1.05 2.10
N ASN A 68 16.87 1.09 2.63
CA ASN A 68 16.37 0.08 3.56
C ASN A 68 16.39 -1.35 2.97
N ILE A 69 16.10 -1.49 1.67
CA ILE A 69 16.15 -2.79 1.00
C ILE A 69 17.61 -3.28 0.88
N ALA A 70 18.55 -2.39 0.58
CA ALA A 70 19.97 -2.73 0.50
C ALA A 70 20.49 -3.25 1.84
N GLU A 71 20.19 -2.56 2.95
CA GLU A 71 20.61 -2.92 4.31
C GLU A 71 20.06 -4.28 4.77
N ARG A 72 18.88 -4.69 4.31
CA ARG A 72 18.30 -6.00 4.65
C ARG A 72 18.93 -7.17 3.89
N ARG A 73 19.64 -6.88 2.80
CA ARG A 73 20.24 -7.88 1.91
C ARG A 73 21.74 -8.06 2.12
N SER A 74 22.41 -7.10 2.76
CA SER A 74 23.79 -7.21 3.25
C SER A 74 23.87 -8.09 4.49
#